data_AF-A0A4Z2BG25-F1
#
_entry.id   AF-A0A4Z2BG25-F1
#
_cell.length_a   1.000
_cell.length_b   1.000
_cell.length_c   1.000
_cell.angle_alpha   90.00
_cell.angle_beta   90.00
_cell.angle_gamma   90.00
#
_symmetry.space_group_name_H-M   'P 1'
#
loop_
_entity.id
_entity.type
_entity.pdbx_description
1 polymer ?
#
loop_
_entity_poly.entity_id
_entity_poly.type
_entity_poly.pdbx_seq_one_letter_code
_entity_poly.pdbx_strand_id
1 'polypeptide(L)'
;MKGLRLTIAKHTINTILDTLGENDFVNIIAYSDYVRYVEPCFKGTLVQADLDNRELFNTQAQSLLLMTSVAMPVFSKKKETLSHGILLGVVGTDVALRELMRLAPRYKLGIHGYAYLVTNNGYILSHPDLRPLYKEGKKLKPKPNYNSVDLSEVEWEDTEEKLRTAMVQGQTGTLSLDVRSSVDKGRRVMFLRNDYFYTVINETPFSLGVVLTRGNGQYMFTGNVSVEEGLHDLLGSDLTIANEWTYCETDIDPAHRKLSQLEAVVRYLTGKEPDMECDEVLLQRTLFDAVVTAPMEAYWTALMLNSSSMAEGVETAFLGTRSGLMRVQRYTGIEKRTVKSFLTSVDKENMFTLDHFPLWYRRAAENPAGQFLYYLPRQDTRGKIVIAATAVTVTVGKKTAIAGGKPTFPVRPRASPAL
;
A
#
# COMPACT_ATOMS: atom_id res chain seq x y z
N MET A 1 -17.74 -10.68 22.62
CA MET A 1 -16.56 -9.98 23.19
C MET A 1 -15.29 -10.82 22.99
N LYS A 2 -14.67 -10.79 21.79
CA LYS A 2 -13.34 -11.38 21.54
C LYS A 2 -12.26 -10.34 21.21
N GLY A 3 -12.63 -9.11 20.84
CA GLY A 3 -11.68 -8.00 20.58
C GLY A 3 -10.74 -7.67 21.74
N LEU A 4 -11.21 -7.78 22.99
CA LEU A 4 -10.36 -7.59 24.18
C LEU A 4 -9.30 -8.70 24.30
N ARG A 5 -9.64 -9.96 23.95
CA ARG A 5 -8.74 -11.11 24.08
C ARG A 5 -7.59 -11.08 23.07
N LEU A 6 -7.84 -10.66 21.83
CA LEU A 6 -6.76 -10.52 20.84
C LEU A 6 -5.86 -9.32 21.15
N THR A 7 -6.44 -8.22 21.65
CA THR A 7 -5.68 -7.04 22.10
C THR A 7 -4.78 -7.39 23.29
N ILE A 8 -5.32 -8.15 24.26
CA ILE A 8 -4.54 -8.71 25.37
C ILE A 8 -3.49 -9.67 24.83
N ALA A 9 -3.81 -10.61 23.95
CA ALA A 9 -2.85 -11.56 23.38
C ALA A 9 -1.70 -10.86 22.65
N LYS A 10 -1.98 -9.80 21.88
CA LYS A 10 -0.97 -8.95 21.24
C LYS A 10 -0.11 -8.22 22.28
N HIS A 11 -0.74 -7.63 23.29
CA HIS A 11 0.00 -6.96 24.37
C HIS A 11 0.88 -7.95 25.14
N THR A 12 0.39 -9.16 25.39
CA THR A 12 1.13 -10.25 26.02
C THR A 12 2.28 -10.71 25.15
N ILE A 13 2.08 -10.89 23.84
CA ILE A 13 3.14 -11.26 22.90
C ILE A 13 4.23 -10.19 22.88
N ASN A 14 3.87 -8.91 22.75
CA ASN A 14 4.85 -7.82 22.74
C ASN A 14 5.59 -7.71 24.07
N THR A 15 4.90 -7.93 25.20
CA THR A 15 5.52 -7.91 26.53
C THR A 15 6.49 -9.09 26.71
N ILE A 16 6.12 -10.29 26.24
CA ILE A 16 6.97 -11.48 26.30
C ILE A 16 8.18 -11.30 25.39
N LEU A 17 7.98 -10.90 24.12
CA LEU A 17 9.08 -10.59 23.19
C LEU A 17 10.04 -9.54 23.76
N ASP A 18 9.53 -8.58 24.55
CA ASP A 18 10.34 -7.56 25.21
C ASP A 18 11.24 -8.12 26.33
N THR A 19 10.85 -9.23 26.97
CA THR A 19 11.63 -9.89 28.03
C THR A 19 12.71 -10.83 27.52
N LEU A 20 12.67 -11.22 26.24
CA LEU A 20 13.63 -12.14 25.65
C LEU A 20 14.94 -11.42 25.30
N GLY A 21 16.07 -12.04 25.60
CA GLY A 21 17.41 -11.62 25.22
C GLY A 21 17.89 -12.32 23.94
N GLU A 22 19.09 -11.93 23.48
CA GLU A 22 19.66 -12.47 22.23
C GLU A 22 19.96 -13.98 22.29
N ASN A 23 20.00 -14.59 23.46
CA ASN A 23 20.23 -16.03 23.61
C ASN A 23 18.94 -16.86 23.69
N ASP A 24 17.78 -16.21 23.67
CA ASP A 24 16.49 -16.87 23.76
C ASP A 24 15.95 -17.19 22.36
N PHE A 25 15.18 -18.27 22.27
CA PHE A 25 14.56 -18.71 21.01
C PHE A 25 13.04 -18.67 21.13
N VAL A 26 12.39 -18.02 20.17
CA VAL A 26 10.96 -17.76 20.17
C VAL A 26 10.34 -18.06 18.83
N ASN A 27 9.07 -18.44 18.86
CA ASN A 27 8.22 -18.48 17.70
C ASN A 27 6.79 -18.12 18.13
N ILE A 28 6.06 -17.41 17.29
CA ILE A 28 4.70 -16.97 17.61
C ILE A 28 3.74 -17.72 16.71
N ILE A 29 2.80 -18.40 17.35
CA ILE A 29 1.84 -19.25 16.69
C ILE A 29 0.44 -18.71 17.03
N ALA A 30 -0.29 -18.30 16.00
CA ALA A 30 -1.68 -17.90 16.10
C ALA A 30 -2.58 -19.14 15.97
N TYR A 31 -3.52 -19.28 16.90
CA TYR A 31 -4.46 -20.38 16.94
C TYR A 31 -5.90 -19.86 16.80
N SER A 32 -6.64 -20.43 15.84
CA SER A 32 -8.08 -20.23 15.68
C SER A 32 -8.74 -21.61 15.48
N ASP A 33 -9.22 -21.92 14.28
CA ASP A 33 -9.63 -23.27 13.88
C ASP A 33 -8.44 -24.07 13.29
N TYR A 34 -7.35 -23.37 12.93
CA TYR A 34 -6.10 -23.93 12.43
C TYR A 34 -4.88 -23.28 13.11
N VAL A 35 -3.74 -23.98 13.09
CA VAL A 35 -2.45 -23.50 13.61
C VAL A 35 -1.71 -22.71 12.53
N ARG A 36 -1.44 -21.42 12.78
CA ARG A 36 -0.73 -20.53 11.85
C ARG A 36 0.52 -19.95 12.53
N TYR A 37 1.69 -20.13 11.93
CA TYR A 37 2.88 -19.40 12.36
C TYR A 37 2.78 -17.95 11.90
N VAL A 38 3.08 -17.00 12.78
CA VAL A 38 2.99 -15.57 12.45
C VAL A 38 3.95 -15.23 11.31
N GLU A 39 5.18 -15.77 11.36
CA GLU A 39 6.17 -15.72 10.28
C GLU A 39 6.32 -17.11 9.64
N PRO A 40 5.86 -17.31 8.39
CA PRO A 40 5.93 -18.59 7.67
C PRO A 40 7.34 -19.15 7.50
N CYS A 41 8.36 -18.30 7.40
CA CYS A 41 9.76 -18.72 7.26
C CYS A 41 10.26 -19.55 8.46
N PHE A 42 9.59 -19.41 9.60
CA PHE A 42 9.96 -20.04 10.87
C PHE A 42 9.06 -21.23 11.24
N LYS A 43 8.35 -21.79 10.26
CA LYS A 43 7.44 -22.92 10.47
C LYS A 43 8.21 -24.15 10.99
N GLY A 44 7.88 -24.57 12.21
CA GLY A 44 8.45 -25.77 12.83
C GLY A 44 9.81 -25.57 13.52
N THR A 45 10.31 -24.33 13.59
CA THR A 45 11.62 -24.01 14.18
C THR A 45 11.49 -22.85 15.16
N LEU A 46 12.25 -22.84 16.25
CA LEU A 46 12.36 -21.69 17.14
C LEU A 46 13.48 -20.78 16.64
N VAL A 47 13.25 -19.47 16.66
CA VAL A 47 14.18 -18.49 16.10
C VAL A 47 14.76 -17.62 17.20
N GLN A 48 16.04 -17.32 17.06
CA GLN A 48 16.74 -16.47 18.00
C GLN A 48 16.05 -15.10 18.10
N ALA A 49 15.77 -14.65 19.32
CA ALA A 49 15.14 -13.38 19.63
C ALA A 49 16.14 -12.22 19.49
N ASP A 50 16.85 -12.18 18.36
CA ASP A 50 17.67 -11.03 17.98
C ASP A 50 16.79 -9.80 17.68
N LEU A 51 17.44 -8.64 17.57
CA LEU A 51 16.74 -7.37 17.37
C LEU A 51 15.89 -7.36 16.10
N ASP A 52 16.40 -7.95 15.01
CA ASP A 52 15.76 -7.93 13.70
C ASP A 52 14.53 -8.86 13.65
N ASN A 53 14.63 -10.06 14.21
CA ASN A 53 13.52 -11.03 14.30
C ASN A 53 12.45 -10.55 15.26
N ARG A 54 12.82 -9.93 16.39
CA ARG A 54 11.84 -9.31 17.30
C ARG A 54 11.10 -8.16 16.65
N GLU A 55 11.78 -7.34 15.86
CA GLU A 55 11.16 -6.25 15.11
C GLU A 55 10.25 -6.81 14.01
N LEU A 56 10.68 -7.86 13.29
CA LEU A 56 9.88 -8.57 12.31
C LEU A 56 8.58 -9.14 12.91
N PHE A 57 8.67 -9.87 14.02
CA PHE A 57 7.51 -10.45 14.71
C PHE A 57 6.54 -9.37 15.22
N ASN A 58 7.06 -8.26 15.75
CA ASN A 58 6.24 -7.11 16.15
C ASN A 58 5.50 -6.50 14.95
N THR A 59 6.17 -6.35 13.81
CA THR A 59 5.60 -5.76 12.61
C THR A 59 4.50 -6.65 12.00
N GLN A 60 4.72 -7.97 11.99
CA GLN A 60 3.72 -8.91 11.50
C GLN A 60 2.52 -9.08 12.44
N ALA A 61 2.73 -9.07 13.76
CA ALA A 61 1.64 -9.05 14.74
C ALA A 61 0.80 -7.76 14.67
N GLN A 62 1.41 -6.66 14.22
CA GLN A 62 0.73 -5.37 14.03
C GLN A 62 -0.18 -5.35 12.81
N SER A 63 0.14 -6.05 11.71
CA SER A 63 -0.64 -6.12 10.46
C SER A 63 -2.12 -6.54 10.59
N LEU A 64 -2.52 -7.04 11.76
CA LEU A 64 -3.90 -7.29 12.19
C LEU A 64 -4.62 -5.99 12.62
N LEU A 65 -4.43 -4.90 11.86
CA LEU A 65 -4.43 -3.50 12.34
C LEU A 65 -5.76 -2.97 12.90
N LEU A 66 -6.91 -3.25 12.27
CA LEU A 66 -8.22 -2.76 12.71
C LEU A 66 -9.31 -3.72 12.25
N MET A 67 -10.29 -3.99 13.11
CA MET A 67 -11.42 -4.89 12.83
C MET A 67 -12.71 -4.29 13.37
N THR A 68 -13.82 -4.62 12.72
CA THR A 68 -15.17 -4.33 13.21
C THR A 68 -15.86 -5.64 13.57
N SER A 69 -16.68 -5.65 14.61
CA SER A 69 -17.40 -6.86 15.05
C SER A 69 -18.89 -6.68 14.81
N VAL A 70 -19.50 -7.63 14.10
CA VAL A 70 -20.96 -7.74 14.04
C VAL A 70 -21.41 -8.62 15.18
N ALA A 71 -22.31 -8.13 16.03
CA ALA A 71 -22.76 -8.84 17.23
C ALA A 71 -24.29 -8.96 17.27
N MET A 72 -24.78 -10.14 17.66
CA MET A 72 -26.19 -10.43 17.82
C MET A 72 -26.46 -11.03 19.21
N PRO A 73 -27.45 -10.50 19.96
CA PRO A 73 -27.86 -11.08 21.22
C PRO A 73 -28.58 -12.42 21.02
N VAL A 74 -28.34 -13.37 21.91
CA VAL A 74 -28.96 -14.70 21.92
C VAL A 74 -29.88 -14.80 23.13
N PHE A 75 -31.16 -15.06 22.87
CA PHE A 75 -32.19 -15.14 23.91
C PHE A 75 -32.64 -16.58 24.16
N SER A 76 -33.06 -16.87 25.40
CA SER A 76 -33.62 -18.15 25.79
C SER A 76 -35.00 -18.36 25.15
N LYS A 77 -35.16 -19.49 24.45
CA LYS A 77 -36.44 -19.93 23.87
C LYS A 77 -37.28 -20.80 24.81
N LYS A 78 -36.89 -20.96 26.09
CA LYS A 78 -37.66 -21.77 27.05
C LYS A 78 -39.03 -21.13 27.33
N LYS A 79 -40.10 -21.95 27.36
CA LYS A 79 -41.50 -21.47 27.51
C LYS A 79 -41.70 -20.57 28.75
N GLU A 80 -41.05 -20.91 29.87
CA GLU A 80 -41.10 -20.17 31.14
C GLU A 80 -40.47 -18.77 31.07
N THR A 81 -39.55 -18.56 30.11
CA THR A 81 -38.75 -17.34 30.00
C THR A 81 -39.08 -16.51 28.75
N LEU A 82 -40.06 -16.95 27.96
CA LEU A 82 -40.48 -16.29 26.71
C LEU A 82 -41.01 -14.86 26.97
N SER A 83 -41.73 -14.64 28.08
CA SER A 83 -42.27 -13.33 28.42
C SER A 83 -41.22 -12.33 28.92
N HIS A 84 -40.13 -12.84 29.53
CA HIS A 84 -39.09 -12.02 30.14
C HIS A 84 -37.86 -11.82 29.23
N GLY A 85 -37.75 -12.57 28.14
CA GLY A 85 -36.67 -12.40 27.16
C GLY A 85 -35.28 -12.52 27.77
N ILE A 86 -34.98 -13.62 28.47
CA ILE A 86 -33.69 -13.79 29.14
C ILE A 86 -32.56 -13.84 28.12
N LEU A 87 -31.62 -12.89 28.20
CA LEU A 87 -30.39 -12.86 27.41
C LEU A 87 -29.44 -13.97 27.90
N LEU A 88 -29.16 -14.94 27.03
CA LEU A 88 -28.19 -16.00 27.29
C LEU A 88 -26.76 -15.57 27.01
N GLY A 89 -26.58 -14.68 26.04
CA GLY A 89 -25.27 -14.18 25.66
C GLY A 89 -25.28 -13.39 24.35
N VAL A 90 -24.09 -13.15 23.81
CA VAL A 90 -23.90 -12.42 22.55
C VAL A 90 -22.96 -13.24 21.67
N VAL A 91 -23.42 -13.56 20.47
CA VAL A 91 -22.56 -14.11 19.41
C VAL A 91 -22.07 -12.95 18.58
N GLY A 92 -20.82 -12.99 18.16
CA GLY A 92 -20.30 -12.00 17.23
C GLY A 92 -19.20 -12.56 16.36
N THR A 93 -19.10 -12.01 15.16
CA THR A 93 -18.07 -12.30 14.18
C THR A 93 -17.27 -11.04 13.91
N ASP A 94 -15.96 -11.21 13.77
CA ASP A 94 -15.03 -10.11 13.50
C ASP A 94 -14.74 -10.05 12.00
N VAL A 95 -14.77 -8.85 11.44
CA VAL A 95 -14.44 -8.55 10.04
C VAL A 95 -13.23 -7.62 10.04
N ALA A 96 -12.14 -8.05 9.40
CA ALA A 96 -10.95 -7.22 9.27
C ALA A 96 -11.20 -6.11 8.24
N LEU A 97 -10.82 -4.87 8.59
CA LEU A 97 -11.00 -3.74 7.68
C LEU A 97 -10.15 -3.87 6.41
N ARG A 98 -9.04 -4.62 6.48
CA ARG A 98 -8.21 -4.94 5.33
C ARG A 98 -8.99 -5.64 4.21
N GLU A 99 -9.89 -6.57 4.57
CA GLU A 99 -10.72 -7.29 3.59
C GLU A 99 -11.71 -6.36 2.89
N LEU A 100 -12.27 -5.40 3.62
CA LEU A 100 -13.16 -4.39 3.03
C LEU A 100 -12.38 -3.46 2.09
N MET A 101 -11.20 -3.03 2.49
CA MET A 101 -10.36 -2.16 1.66
C MET A 101 -9.83 -2.84 0.39
N ARG A 102 -9.71 -4.18 0.40
CA ARG A 102 -9.35 -4.98 -0.77
C ARG A 102 -10.35 -4.83 -1.93
N LEU A 103 -11.62 -4.55 -1.64
CA LEU A 103 -12.67 -4.30 -2.64
C LEU A 103 -12.50 -2.96 -3.38
N ALA A 104 -11.72 -2.04 -2.82
CA ALA A 104 -11.47 -0.72 -3.40
C ALA A 104 -9.97 -0.54 -3.75
N PRO A 105 -9.44 -1.31 -4.71
CA PRO A 105 -8.01 -1.34 -4.99
C PRO A 105 -7.50 -0.03 -5.61
N ARG A 106 -6.30 0.39 -5.19
CA ARG A 106 -5.68 1.67 -5.59
C ARG A 106 -5.45 1.80 -7.08
N TYR A 107 -5.10 0.71 -7.76
CA TYR A 107 -4.86 0.73 -9.19
C TYR A 107 -6.11 1.17 -9.99
N LYS A 108 -7.33 0.91 -9.47
CA LYS A 108 -8.60 1.38 -10.05
C LYS A 108 -8.88 2.84 -9.70
N LEU A 109 -8.73 3.23 -8.42
CA LEU A 109 -9.02 4.58 -7.92
C LEU A 109 -8.06 5.66 -8.44
N GLY A 110 -6.84 5.26 -8.82
CA GLY A 110 -5.81 6.18 -9.32
C GLY A 110 -4.82 6.58 -8.24
N ILE A 111 -3.88 7.44 -8.64
CA ILE A 111 -2.63 7.70 -7.90
C ILE A 111 -2.87 8.31 -6.52
N HIS A 112 -3.81 9.25 -6.48
CA HIS A 112 -4.24 9.96 -5.29
C HIS A 112 -5.62 9.50 -4.81
N GLY A 113 -6.23 8.54 -5.50
CA GLY A 113 -7.56 8.07 -5.18
C GLY A 113 -7.55 7.14 -3.96
N TYR A 114 -8.58 7.26 -3.13
CA TYR A 114 -8.74 6.45 -1.93
C TYR A 114 -10.18 6.18 -1.58
N ALA A 115 -10.42 5.08 -0.89
CA ALA A 115 -11.68 4.80 -0.23
C ALA A 115 -11.50 4.93 1.28
N TYR A 116 -12.59 5.26 1.95
CA TYR A 116 -12.63 5.38 3.40
C TYR A 116 -14.02 5.01 3.93
N LEU A 117 -14.07 4.59 5.19
CA LEU A 117 -15.29 4.14 5.86
C LEU A 117 -15.55 4.99 7.09
N VAL A 118 -16.80 5.41 7.25
CA VAL A 118 -17.24 6.27 8.35
C VAL A 118 -18.44 5.63 9.04
N THR A 119 -18.51 5.79 10.36
CA THR A 119 -19.67 5.39 11.16
C THR A 119 -20.80 6.43 11.09
N ASN A 120 -22.00 6.05 11.50
CA ASN A 120 -23.14 6.95 11.70
C ASN A 120 -22.92 8.05 12.74
N ASN A 121 -21.79 8.08 13.45
CA ASN A 121 -21.41 9.14 14.37
C ASN A 121 -20.31 10.07 13.80
N GLY A 122 -19.83 9.82 12.58
CA GLY A 122 -18.75 10.60 11.95
C GLY A 122 -17.35 10.06 12.23
N TYR A 123 -17.21 9.01 13.05
CA TYR A 123 -15.89 8.40 13.31
C TYR A 123 -15.39 7.59 12.12
N ILE A 124 -14.11 7.74 11.83
CA ILE A 124 -13.42 7.03 10.77
C ILE A 124 -13.11 5.60 11.23
N LEU A 125 -13.49 4.61 10.42
CA LEU A 125 -13.06 3.22 10.58
C LEU A 125 -11.77 2.95 9.81
N SER A 126 -11.70 3.41 8.56
CA SER A 126 -10.56 3.22 7.67
C SER A 126 -10.35 4.48 6.84
N HIS A 127 -9.12 5.00 6.83
CA HIS A 127 -8.71 6.15 6.01
C HIS A 127 -7.17 6.14 5.85
N PRO A 128 -6.60 6.52 4.70
CA PRO A 128 -5.14 6.53 4.50
C PRO A 128 -4.34 7.31 5.55
N ASP A 129 -4.89 8.42 6.02
CA ASP A 129 -4.27 9.27 7.04
C ASP A 129 -4.59 8.86 8.49
N LEU A 130 -5.44 7.84 8.70
CA LEU A 130 -5.70 7.32 10.04
C LEU A 130 -4.46 6.56 10.54
N ARG A 131 -3.79 7.12 11.54
CA ARG A 131 -2.60 6.51 12.16
C ARG A 131 -2.92 6.06 13.59
N PRO A 132 -3.35 4.80 13.80
CA PRO A 132 -3.79 4.32 15.10
C PRO A 132 -2.62 4.12 16.09
N LEU A 133 -1.40 3.97 15.59
CA LEU A 133 -0.20 3.74 16.39
C LEU A 133 0.74 4.95 16.37
N TYR A 134 1.48 5.16 17.45
CA TYR A 134 2.60 6.09 17.52
C TYR A 134 3.86 5.39 18.07
N LYS A 135 5.05 5.85 17.65
CA LYS A 135 6.33 5.34 18.13
C LYS A 135 6.76 6.13 19.37
N GLU A 136 6.90 5.45 20.50
CA GLU A 136 7.49 5.97 21.74
C GLU A 136 8.79 5.22 22.01
N GLY A 137 9.92 5.82 21.63
CA GLY A 137 11.21 5.11 21.58
C GLY A 137 11.17 3.97 20.55
N LYS A 138 11.49 2.75 20.99
CA LYS A 138 11.40 1.53 20.16
C LYS A 138 10.02 0.87 20.19
N LYS A 139 9.08 1.34 21.01
CA LYS A 139 7.77 0.69 21.19
C LYS A 139 6.69 1.38 20.36
N LEU A 140 5.88 0.59 19.66
CA LEU A 140 4.66 1.07 19.02
C LEU A 140 3.51 0.96 20.01
N LYS A 141 2.93 2.10 20.39
CA LYS A 141 1.77 2.18 21.28
C LYS A 141 0.55 2.68 20.52
N PRO A 142 -0.65 2.18 20.86
CA PRO A 142 -1.89 2.76 20.33
C PRO A 142 -2.03 4.20 20.81
N LYS A 143 -2.41 5.10 19.91
CA LYS A 143 -2.73 6.47 20.29
C LYS A 143 -3.96 6.46 21.20
N PRO A 144 -3.99 7.29 22.26
CA PRO A 144 -5.23 7.52 23.00
C PRO A 144 -6.35 7.95 22.02
N ASN A 145 -7.55 7.39 22.19
CA ASN A 145 -8.74 7.73 21.39
C ASN A 145 -8.61 7.52 19.87
N TYR A 146 -7.73 6.62 19.41
CA TYR A 146 -7.59 6.31 17.97
C TYR A 146 -8.90 5.83 17.31
N ASN A 147 -9.85 5.33 18.10
CA ASN A 147 -11.17 4.85 17.70
C ASN A 147 -12.24 5.93 17.64
N SER A 148 -11.92 7.17 18.02
CA SER A 148 -12.85 8.30 18.08
C SER A 148 -12.40 9.47 17.19
N VAL A 149 -11.55 9.21 16.21
CA VAL A 149 -11.10 10.24 15.24
C VAL A 149 -12.25 10.56 14.29
N ASP A 150 -12.71 11.81 14.29
CA ASP A 150 -13.78 12.30 13.42
C ASP A 150 -13.26 12.55 11.99
N LEU A 151 -14.15 12.46 11.00
CA LEU A 151 -13.86 12.79 9.61
C LEU A 151 -13.33 14.22 9.45
N SER A 152 -13.87 15.18 10.22
CA SER A 152 -13.43 16.59 10.17
C SER A 152 -11.99 16.80 10.65
N GLU A 153 -11.43 15.87 11.45
CA GLU A 153 -10.03 15.92 11.89
C GLU A 153 -9.04 15.46 10.82
N VAL A 154 -9.52 14.92 9.71
CA VAL A 154 -8.68 14.40 8.62
C VAL A 154 -8.96 15.13 7.32
N GLU A 155 -10.23 15.37 7.01
CA GLU A 155 -10.69 16.11 5.84
C GLU A 155 -10.88 17.59 6.17
N TRP A 156 -9.79 18.29 6.51
CA TRP A 156 -9.80 19.67 7.01
C TRP A 156 -10.42 20.72 6.06
N GLU A 157 -10.54 20.38 4.79
CA GLU A 157 -11.01 21.29 3.73
C GLU A 157 -12.54 21.31 3.61
N ASP A 158 -13.24 20.35 4.24
CA ASP A 158 -14.70 20.39 4.41
C ASP A 158 -15.10 21.35 5.55
N THR A 159 -14.79 22.63 5.39
CA THR A 159 -14.99 23.66 6.42
C THR A 159 -16.44 23.87 6.86
N GLU A 160 -17.40 23.54 5.98
CA GLU A 160 -18.84 23.61 6.26
C GLU A 160 -19.42 22.27 6.77
N GLU A 161 -18.58 21.25 6.99
CA GLU A 161 -18.97 19.90 7.39
C GLU A 161 -20.07 19.27 6.49
N LYS A 162 -20.11 19.67 5.21
CA LYS A 162 -21.13 19.21 4.26
C LYS A 162 -20.98 17.73 3.97
N LEU A 163 -19.73 17.29 3.74
CA LEU A 163 -19.40 15.89 3.48
C LEU A 163 -19.70 15.05 4.73
N ARG A 164 -19.20 15.51 5.89
CA ARG A 164 -19.41 14.83 7.18
C ARG A 164 -20.90 14.65 7.48
N THR A 165 -21.67 15.73 7.41
CA THR A 165 -23.11 15.71 7.72
C THR A 165 -23.87 14.80 6.77
N ALA A 166 -23.61 14.87 5.46
CA ALA A 166 -24.28 14.03 4.48
C ALA A 166 -23.99 12.53 4.70
N MET A 167 -22.73 12.17 5.01
CA MET A 167 -22.35 10.79 5.28
C MET A 167 -22.94 10.25 6.59
N VAL A 168 -23.01 11.08 7.65
CA VAL A 168 -23.64 10.73 8.94
C VAL A 168 -25.14 10.52 8.78
N GLN A 169 -25.79 11.33 7.95
CA GLN A 169 -27.22 11.20 7.65
C GLN A 169 -27.53 10.06 6.67
N GLY A 170 -26.52 9.32 6.18
CA GLY A 170 -26.70 8.21 5.25
C GLY A 170 -27.17 8.64 3.86
N GLN A 171 -26.86 9.86 3.45
CA GLN A 171 -27.20 10.35 2.11
C GLN A 171 -26.22 9.83 1.06
N THR A 172 -26.68 9.72 -0.18
CA THR A 172 -25.83 9.42 -1.34
C THR A 172 -25.63 10.69 -2.14
N GLY A 173 -24.39 11.02 -2.48
CA GLY A 173 -24.09 12.25 -3.19
C GLY A 173 -22.65 12.37 -3.64
N THR A 174 -22.36 13.54 -4.21
CA THR A 174 -21.04 13.90 -4.72
C THR A 174 -20.66 15.30 -4.29
N LEU A 175 -19.38 15.52 -3.98
CA LEU A 175 -18.85 16.82 -3.60
C LEU A 175 -17.46 17.02 -4.21
N SER A 176 -17.18 18.19 -4.76
CA SER A 176 -15.84 18.54 -5.26
C SER A 176 -15.18 19.52 -4.32
N LEU A 177 -13.99 19.21 -3.84
CA LEU A 177 -13.19 20.07 -2.96
C LEU A 177 -11.78 20.26 -3.52
N ASP A 178 -11.22 21.45 -3.33
CA ASP A 178 -9.81 21.73 -3.57
C ASP A 178 -9.04 21.43 -2.29
N VAL A 179 -8.23 20.38 -2.30
CA VAL A 179 -7.64 19.76 -1.10
C VAL A 179 -6.14 19.99 -1.03
N ARG A 180 -5.65 20.36 0.15
CA ARG A 180 -4.21 20.45 0.44
C ARG A 180 -3.75 19.19 1.17
N SER A 181 -3.22 18.25 0.39
CA SER A 181 -2.72 16.99 0.96
C SER A 181 -1.31 17.17 1.51
N SER A 182 -1.11 16.81 2.78
CA SER A 182 0.22 16.80 3.40
C SER A 182 0.98 15.53 3.02
N VAL A 183 2.21 15.68 2.52
CA VAL A 183 3.08 14.55 2.16
C VAL A 183 4.42 14.63 2.86
N ASP A 184 5.18 13.53 2.84
CA ASP A 184 6.48 13.43 3.53
C ASP A 184 6.37 13.75 5.03
N LYS A 185 5.39 13.12 5.71
CA LYS A 185 5.09 13.33 7.14
C LYS A 185 4.83 14.81 7.48
N GLY A 186 4.08 15.52 6.63
CA GLY A 186 3.66 16.90 6.87
C GLY A 186 4.65 17.98 6.43
N ARG A 187 5.68 17.63 5.67
CA ARG A 187 6.74 18.58 5.27
C ARG A 187 6.48 19.32 3.98
N ARG A 188 5.65 18.73 3.13
CA ARG A 188 5.33 19.28 1.81
C ARG A 188 3.83 19.21 1.64
N VAL A 189 3.31 20.12 0.84
CA VAL A 189 1.90 20.21 0.52
C VAL A 189 1.74 19.95 -0.97
N MET A 190 0.73 19.14 -1.32
CA MET A 190 0.27 18.98 -2.69
C MET A 190 -1.11 19.60 -2.80
N PHE A 191 -1.35 20.31 -3.89
CA PHE A 191 -2.65 20.91 -4.20
C PHE A 191 -3.36 19.97 -5.16
N LEU A 192 -4.45 19.37 -4.70
CA LEU A 192 -5.24 18.40 -5.45
C LEU A 192 -6.66 18.92 -5.60
N ARG A 193 -7.33 18.56 -6.69
CA ARG A 193 -8.78 18.77 -6.83
C ARG A 193 -9.47 17.42 -6.79
N ASN A 194 -10.18 17.17 -5.69
CA ASN A 194 -10.76 15.87 -5.39
C ASN A 194 -12.27 15.89 -5.61
N ASP A 195 -12.78 14.85 -6.27
CA ASP A 195 -14.20 14.55 -6.37
C ASP A 195 -14.51 13.41 -5.38
N TYR A 196 -15.30 13.72 -4.36
CA TYR A 196 -15.79 12.80 -3.34
C TYR A 196 -17.13 12.23 -3.78
N PHE A 197 -17.25 10.90 -3.72
CA PHE A 197 -18.46 10.15 -3.95
C PHE A 197 -18.77 9.38 -2.68
N TYR A 198 -19.96 9.56 -2.11
CA TYR A 198 -20.30 8.91 -0.85
C TYR A 198 -21.69 8.29 -0.91
N THR A 199 -21.86 7.19 -0.18
CA THR A 199 -23.12 6.46 -0.07
C THR A 199 -23.19 5.69 1.24
N VAL A 200 -24.39 5.33 1.67
CA VAL A 200 -24.62 4.42 2.80
C VAL A 200 -24.40 2.96 2.36
N ILE A 201 -23.87 2.14 3.26
CA ILE A 201 -23.84 0.68 3.10
C ILE A 201 -25.12 0.13 3.72
N ASN A 202 -26.03 -0.36 2.86
CA ASN A 202 -27.31 -0.90 3.28
C ASN A 202 -27.17 -1.94 4.41
N GLU A 203 -28.14 -1.94 5.32
CA GLU A 203 -28.21 -2.85 6.48
C GLU A 203 -27.07 -2.67 7.50
N THR A 204 -26.25 -1.62 7.38
CA THR A 204 -25.20 -1.29 8.34
C THR A 204 -25.25 0.19 8.72
N PRO A 205 -24.71 0.59 9.89
CA PRO A 205 -24.58 1.99 10.27
C PRO A 205 -23.35 2.67 9.63
N PHE A 206 -22.81 2.10 8.54
CA PHE A 206 -21.57 2.58 7.92
C PHE A 206 -21.85 3.27 6.58
N SER A 207 -21.08 4.31 6.30
CA SER A 207 -21.06 5.02 5.03
C SER A 207 -19.70 4.85 4.37
N LEU A 208 -19.71 4.65 3.05
CA LEU A 208 -18.53 4.51 2.22
C LEU A 208 -18.29 5.82 1.48
N GLY A 209 -17.05 6.31 1.54
CA GLY A 209 -16.57 7.40 0.72
C GLY A 209 -15.48 6.92 -0.25
N VAL A 210 -15.54 7.40 -1.48
CA VAL A 210 -14.54 7.17 -2.53
C VAL A 210 -14.12 8.52 -3.09
N VAL A 211 -12.81 8.75 -3.13
CA VAL A 211 -12.20 9.98 -3.59
C VAL A 211 -11.45 9.71 -4.88
N LEU A 212 -11.76 10.48 -5.91
CA LEU A 212 -11.07 10.47 -7.19
C LEU A 212 -10.48 11.86 -7.46
N THR A 213 -9.17 11.92 -7.69
CA THR A 213 -8.49 13.18 -7.98
C THR A 213 -8.57 13.50 -9.47
N ARG A 214 -8.90 14.76 -9.81
CA ARG A 214 -8.99 15.24 -11.19
C ARG A 214 -7.63 15.29 -11.87
N GLY A 215 -7.63 15.16 -13.19
CA GLY A 215 -6.40 15.13 -14.00
C GLY A 215 -5.81 13.72 -14.06
N ASN A 216 -4.67 13.53 -13.41
CA ASN A 216 -3.75 12.41 -13.68
C ASN A 216 -4.19 11.04 -13.12
N GLY A 217 -5.36 10.97 -12.48
CA GLY A 217 -6.00 9.73 -12.03
C GLY A 217 -7.26 9.32 -12.81
N GLN A 218 -7.85 10.24 -13.60
CA GLN A 218 -9.19 10.07 -14.19
C GLN A 218 -9.25 9.04 -15.31
N TYR A 219 -8.19 8.92 -16.08
CA TYR A 219 -8.10 7.99 -17.20
C TYR A 219 -7.01 6.96 -16.94
N MET A 220 -7.18 5.81 -17.56
CA MET A 220 -6.21 4.73 -17.56
C MET A 220 -6.12 4.13 -18.94
N PHE A 221 -4.92 3.70 -19.31
CA PHE A 221 -4.71 2.95 -20.54
C PHE A 221 -5.00 1.48 -20.31
N THR A 222 -5.66 0.89 -21.29
CA THR A 222 -5.91 -0.54 -21.37
C THR A 222 -5.44 -0.99 -22.74
N GLY A 223 -4.47 -1.88 -22.75
CA GLY A 223 -4.06 -2.59 -23.96
C GLY A 223 -4.25 -4.08 -23.77
N ASN A 224 -4.32 -4.80 -24.89
CA ASN A 224 -4.40 -6.25 -24.89
C ASN A 224 -3.08 -6.81 -25.41
N VAL A 225 -2.60 -7.87 -24.77
CA VAL A 225 -1.33 -8.54 -25.08
C VAL A 225 -1.54 -10.04 -24.93
N SER A 226 -0.81 -10.82 -25.72
CA SER A 226 -0.78 -12.27 -25.53
C SER A 226 -0.16 -12.63 -24.18
N VAL A 227 -0.61 -13.75 -23.59
CA VAL A 227 -0.08 -14.22 -22.31
C VAL A 227 1.38 -14.63 -22.45
N GLU A 228 1.75 -15.20 -23.60
CA GLU A 228 3.10 -15.65 -23.90
C GLU A 228 4.11 -14.49 -23.95
N GLU A 229 3.80 -13.43 -24.69
CA GLU A 229 4.66 -12.23 -24.77
C GLU A 229 4.76 -11.55 -23.40
N GLY A 230 3.63 -11.36 -22.72
CA GLY A 230 3.60 -10.73 -21.41
C GLY A 230 4.38 -11.50 -20.35
N LEU A 231 4.27 -12.84 -20.35
CA LEU A 231 4.97 -13.69 -19.38
C LEU A 231 6.48 -13.69 -19.61
N HIS A 232 6.93 -13.69 -20.87
CA HIS A 232 8.35 -13.59 -21.20
C HIS A 232 8.96 -12.32 -20.59
N ASP A 233 8.32 -11.17 -20.79
CA ASP A 233 8.84 -9.89 -20.33
C ASP A 233 8.67 -9.67 -18.82
N LEU A 234 7.66 -10.30 -18.21
CA LEU A 234 7.42 -10.29 -16.76
C LEU A 234 8.50 -11.07 -15.99
N LEU A 235 9.08 -12.10 -16.60
CA LEU A 235 10.16 -12.91 -16.01
C LEU A 235 11.55 -12.28 -16.17
N GLY A 236 11.63 -11.06 -16.71
CA GLY A 236 12.87 -10.29 -16.82
C GLY A 236 13.52 -10.02 -15.46
N SER A 237 14.85 -10.16 -15.38
CA SER A 237 15.60 -10.01 -14.12
C SER A 237 15.63 -8.57 -13.57
N ASP A 238 15.29 -7.59 -14.40
CA ASP A 238 15.23 -6.17 -14.08
C ASP A 238 13.87 -5.74 -13.50
N LEU A 239 12.87 -6.64 -13.52
CA LEU A 239 11.48 -6.36 -13.21
C LEU A 239 11.06 -6.93 -11.84
N THR A 240 10.26 -6.16 -11.11
CA THR A 240 9.56 -6.58 -9.90
C THR A 240 8.12 -6.08 -9.91
N ILE A 241 7.20 -6.82 -9.28
CA ILE A 241 5.81 -6.39 -9.06
C ILE A 241 5.58 -6.02 -7.58
N ALA A 242 4.47 -5.34 -7.30
CA ALA A 242 4.13 -4.89 -5.96
C ALA A 242 3.73 -6.06 -5.05
N ASN A 243 4.65 -6.51 -4.20
CA ASN A 243 4.40 -7.68 -3.32
C ASN A 243 3.26 -7.50 -2.32
N GLU A 244 2.91 -6.27 -1.94
CA GLU A 244 1.80 -6.00 -1.02
C GLU A 244 0.44 -5.98 -1.70
N TRP A 245 0.39 -5.88 -3.03
CA TRP A 245 -0.84 -5.90 -3.79
C TRP A 245 -1.28 -7.34 -4.03
N THR A 246 -2.60 -7.54 -4.10
CA THR A 246 -3.16 -8.87 -4.32
C THR A 246 -3.52 -9.04 -5.79
N TYR A 247 -2.61 -9.66 -6.55
CA TYR A 247 -2.84 -10.07 -7.93
C TYR A 247 -3.60 -11.40 -7.96
N CYS A 248 -3.24 -12.31 -7.06
CA CYS A 248 -3.87 -13.62 -6.87
C CYS A 248 -4.12 -13.90 -5.39
N GLU A 249 -5.23 -14.56 -5.11
CA GLU A 249 -5.71 -14.99 -3.80
C GLU A 249 -4.87 -16.17 -3.28
N THR A 250 -3.74 -15.90 -2.62
CA THR A 250 -2.88 -16.96 -2.06
C THR A 250 -3.22 -17.36 -0.64
N ASP A 251 -4.13 -16.64 0.02
CA ASP A 251 -4.46 -16.82 1.44
C ASP A 251 -5.44 -17.98 1.70
N ILE A 252 -6.14 -18.46 0.67
CA ILE A 252 -7.16 -19.51 0.79
C ILE A 252 -6.49 -20.87 0.98
N ASP A 253 -5.61 -21.28 0.07
CA ASP A 253 -4.91 -22.56 0.12
C ASP A 253 -3.59 -22.46 0.90
N PRO A 254 -3.39 -23.28 1.96
CA PRO A 254 -2.10 -23.40 2.66
C PRO A 254 -0.87 -23.64 1.77
N ALA A 255 -1.04 -24.28 0.60
CA ALA A 255 0.02 -24.51 -0.37
C ALA A 255 0.44 -23.23 -1.11
N HIS A 256 -0.52 -22.35 -1.42
CA HIS A 256 -0.28 -21.09 -2.12
C HIS A 256 0.31 -20.00 -1.24
N ARG A 257 0.09 -20.05 0.08
CA ARG A 257 0.62 -19.06 1.05
C ARG A 257 2.14 -18.91 1.08
N LYS A 258 2.89 -19.88 0.54
CA LYS A 258 4.35 -19.82 0.45
C LYS A 258 4.84 -19.10 -0.81
N LEU A 259 3.96 -18.85 -1.76
CA LEU A 259 4.29 -18.23 -3.03
C LEU A 259 4.35 -16.72 -2.86
N SER A 260 5.36 -16.11 -3.48
CA SER A 260 5.30 -14.68 -3.77
C SER A 260 4.16 -14.39 -4.75
N GLN A 261 3.67 -13.15 -4.76
CA GLN A 261 2.65 -12.73 -5.72
C GLN A 261 3.11 -12.97 -7.17
N LEU A 262 4.40 -12.74 -7.48
CA LEU A 262 4.94 -13.00 -8.81
C LEU A 262 4.88 -14.49 -9.17
N GLU A 263 5.28 -15.38 -8.26
CA GLU A 263 5.21 -16.82 -8.50
C GLU A 263 3.77 -17.32 -8.65
N ALA A 264 2.84 -16.79 -7.85
CA ALA A 264 1.43 -17.10 -7.96
C ALA A 264 0.88 -16.71 -9.35
N VAL A 265 1.18 -15.49 -9.80
CA VAL A 265 0.81 -15.02 -11.15
C VAL A 265 1.41 -15.91 -12.23
N VAL A 266 2.69 -16.28 -12.12
CA VAL A 266 3.35 -17.16 -13.10
C VAL A 266 2.69 -18.54 -13.14
N ARG A 267 2.32 -19.13 -12.00
CA ARG A 267 1.64 -20.44 -11.96
C ARG A 267 0.24 -20.40 -12.56
N TYR A 268 -0.49 -19.33 -12.31
CA TYR A 268 -1.80 -19.08 -12.90
C TYR A 268 -1.69 -18.94 -14.43
N LEU A 269 -0.82 -18.05 -14.91
CA LEU A 269 -0.65 -17.78 -16.34
C LEU A 269 -0.07 -18.96 -17.13
N THR A 270 0.74 -19.82 -16.50
CA THR A 270 1.27 -21.04 -17.12
C THR A 270 0.28 -22.22 -17.10
N GLY A 271 -0.91 -22.04 -16.51
CA GLY A 271 -1.91 -23.10 -16.40
C GLY A 271 -1.56 -24.23 -15.45
N LYS A 272 -0.54 -24.04 -14.57
CA LYS A 272 -0.19 -25.03 -13.54
C LYS A 272 -1.23 -25.09 -12.44
N GLU A 273 -1.83 -23.96 -12.12
CA GLU A 273 -2.88 -23.81 -11.09
C GLU A 273 -3.99 -22.89 -11.65
N PRO A 274 -4.83 -23.40 -12.57
CA PRO A 274 -5.86 -22.60 -13.22
C PRO A 274 -7.02 -22.21 -12.28
N ASP A 275 -7.21 -22.98 -11.20
CA ASP A 275 -8.29 -22.75 -10.22
C ASP A 275 -7.96 -21.64 -9.21
N MET A 276 -6.78 -21.02 -9.30
CA MET A 276 -6.39 -19.91 -8.43
C MET A 276 -7.20 -18.66 -8.78
N GLU A 277 -7.85 -18.06 -7.79
CA GLU A 277 -8.61 -16.82 -7.97
C GLU A 277 -7.63 -15.64 -8.15
N CYS A 278 -7.64 -15.00 -9.32
CA CYS A 278 -6.78 -13.86 -9.63
C CYS A 278 -7.58 -12.69 -10.23
N ASP A 279 -7.11 -11.46 -10.05
CA ASP A 279 -7.69 -10.27 -10.67
C ASP A 279 -7.23 -10.17 -12.13
N GLU A 280 -8.01 -10.77 -13.05
CA GLU A 280 -7.71 -10.79 -14.49
C GLU A 280 -7.47 -9.40 -15.08
N VAL A 281 -8.20 -8.39 -14.61
CA VAL A 281 -8.07 -7.01 -15.10
C VAL A 281 -6.73 -6.41 -14.68
N LEU A 282 -6.28 -6.67 -13.45
CA LEU A 282 -4.97 -6.25 -12.99
C LEU A 282 -3.84 -7.03 -13.68
N LEU A 283 -4.02 -8.33 -13.91
CA LEU A 283 -3.04 -9.17 -14.61
C LEU A 283 -2.83 -8.71 -16.04
N GLN A 284 -3.91 -8.53 -16.81
CA GLN A 284 -3.83 -8.06 -18.20
C GLN A 284 -3.08 -6.72 -18.29
N ARG A 285 -3.28 -5.82 -17.32
CA ARG A 285 -2.57 -4.53 -17.26
C ARG A 285 -1.10 -4.69 -16.91
N THR A 286 -0.79 -5.55 -15.96
CA THR A 286 0.60 -5.85 -15.58
C THR A 286 1.38 -6.44 -16.77
N LEU A 287 0.76 -7.35 -17.52
CA LEU A 287 1.34 -7.92 -18.75
C LEU A 287 1.52 -6.86 -19.83
N PHE A 288 0.51 -6.01 -20.04
CA PHE A 288 0.63 -4.88 -20.98
C PHE A 288 1.77 -3.92 -20.60
N ASP A 289 1.85 -3.54 -19.33
CA ASP A 289 2.93 -2.70 -18.83
C ASP A 289 4.29 -3.38 -18.98
N ALA A 290 4.40 -4.70 -18.79
CA ALA A 290 5.65 -5.44 -18.95
C ALA A 290 6.17 -5.35 -20.39
N VAL A 291 5.31 -5.57 -21.39
CA VAL A 291 5.67 -5.52 -22.81
C VAL A 291 5.97 -4.11 -23.28
N VAL A 292 5.13 -3.12 -22.91
CA VAL A 292 5.36 -1.71 -23.31
C VAL A 292 6.67 -1.17 -22.73
N THR A 293 7.07 -1.66 -21.56
CA THR A 293 8.30 -1.22 -20.90
C THR A 293 9.52 -2.08 -21.23
N ALA A 294 9.38 -3.20 -21.93
CA ALA A 294 10.49 -4.07 -22.31
C ALA A 294 11.60 -3.36 -23.13
N PRO A 295 11.31 -2.47 -24.09
CA PRO A 295 12.35 -1.75 -24.83
C PRO A 295 13.23 -0.83 -23.97
N MET A 296 12.83 -0.54 -22.72
CA MET A 296 13.60 0.30 -21.81
C MET A 296 14.92 -0.33 -21.41
N GLU A 297 14.98 -1.66 -21.30
CA GLU A 297 16.22 -2.38 -20.98
C GLU A 297 17.28 -2.13 -22.07
N ALA A 298 16.90 -2.33 -23.34
CA ALA A 298 17.77 -2.08 -24.48
C ALA A 298 18.16 -0.60 -24.59
N TYR A 299 17.22 0.32 -24.35
CA TYR A 299 17.49 1.76 -24.38
C TYR A 299 18.49 2.20 -23.30
N TRP A 300 18.30 1.73 -22.06
CA TRP A 300 19.22 1.99 -20.96
C TRP A 300 20.60 1.39 -21.21
N THR A 301 20.66 0.18 -21.76
CA THR A 301 21.92 -0.48 -22.12
C THR A 301 22.64 0.28 -23.24
N ALA A 302 21.92 0.74 -24.27
CA ALA A 302 22.50 1.53 -25.35
C ALA A 302 23.07 2.88 -24.86
N LEU A 303 22.38 3.54 -23.93
CA LEU A 303 22.89 4.77 -23.28
C LEU A 303 24.16 4.52 -22.48
N MET A 304 24.29 3.36 -21.84
CA MET A 304 25.49 2.97 -21.09
C MET A 304 26.70 2.78 -22.02
N LEU A 305 26.48 2.16 -23.18
CA LEU A 305 27.54 1.89 -24.16
C LEU A 305 28.00 3.17 -24.88
N ASN A 306 27.11 4.15 -25.03
CA ASN A 306 27.44 5.45 -25.61
C ASN A 306 28.05 6.39 -24.55
N SER A 307 29.32 6.12 -24.20
CA SER A 307 30.13 6.81 -23.19
C SER A 307 30.25 8.34 -23.35
N SER A 308 29.89 8.89 -24.52
CA SER A 308 29.86 10.32 -24.80
C SER A 308 28.55 11.02 -24.38
N SER A 309 27.47 10.26 -24.18
CA SER A 309 26.12 10.76 -23.88
C SER A 309 25.67 10.52 -22.44
N MET A 310 26.33 9.61 -21.72
CA MET A 310 26.07 9.43 -20.29
C MET A 310 26.60 10.68 -19.57
N ALA A 311 25.68 11.53 -19.12
CA ALA A 311 25.99 12.58 -18.18
C ALA A 311 26.76 11.93 -17.01
N GLU A 312 28.05 12.27 -16.88
CA GLU A 312 28.91 11.84 -15.79
C GLU A 312 28.14 11.99 -14.48
N GLY A 313 27.68 10.87 -13.91
CA GLY A 313 26.97 10.87 -12.64
C GLY A 313 25.64 10.12 -12.56
N VAL A 314 25.10 9.48 -13.61
CA VAL A 314 23.90 8.66 -13.43
C VAL A 314 24.21 7.29 -12.82
N GLU A 315 23.77 7.04 -11.58
CA GLU A 315 24.06 5.78 -10.86
C GLU A 315 23.04 4.66 -11.16
N THR A 316 21.75 5.00 -11.14
CA THR A 316 20.63 4.06 -11.33
C THR A 316 19.50 4.77 -12.08
N ALA A 317 18.82 4.03 -12.95
CA ALA A 317 17.56 4.45 -13.58
C ALA A 317 16.48 3.45 -13.21
N PHE A 318 15.27 3.94 -12.99
CA PHE A 318 14.14 3.07 -12.77
C PHE A 318 12.86 3.64 -13.37
N LEU A 319 11.89 2.75 -13.54
CA LEU A 319 10.56 3.04 -14.04
C LEU A 319 9.59 2.30 -13.14
N GLY A 320 8.58 2.99 -12.62
CA GLY A 320 7.41 2.31 -12.07
C GLY A 320 6.17 2.69 -12.86
N THR A 321 5.22 1.77 -12.94
CA THR A 321 3.96 1.94 -13.65
C THR A 321 2.77 1.91 -12.68
N ARG A 322 1.56 2.15 -13.20
CA ARG A 322 0.33 2.17 -12.41
C ARG A 322 -0.11 0.77 -11.94
N SER A 323 0.31 -0.31 -12.61
CA SER A 323 -0.03 -1.70 -12.25
C SER A 323 0.82 -2.27 -11.12
N GLY A 324 1.73 -1.48 -10.55
CA GLY A 324 2.65 -1.93 -9.50
C GLY A 324 3.94 -2.58 -10.05
N LEU A 325 4.15 -2.51 -11.36
CA LEU A 325 5.37 -2.96 -12.01
C LEU A 325 6.49 -1.94 -11.83
N MET A 326 7.68 -2.41 -11.51
CA MET A 326 8.89 -1.61 -11.36
C MET A 326 10.06 -2.27 -12.08
N ARG A 327 10.71 -1.53 -12.98
CA ARG A 327 11.97 -1.92 -13.64
C ARG A 327 13.13 -1.10 -13.11
N VAL A 328 14.26 -1.74 -12.83
CA VAL A 328 15.44 -1.08 -12.26
C VAL A 328 16.71 -1.48 -13.01
N GLN A 329 17.36 -0.49 -13.63
CA GLN A 329 18.68 -0.65 -14.24
C GLN A 329 19.76 0.04 -13.42
N ARG A 330 20.80 -0.71 -13.08
CA ARG A 330 21.94 -0.25 -12.29
C ARG A 330 23.17 -0.13 -13.18
N TYR A 331 23.69 1.08 -13.35
CA TYR A 331 24.85 1.34 -14.22
C TYR A 331 26.20 1.16 -13.50
N THR A 332 26.22 1.30 -12.18
CA THR A 332 27.43 1.13 -11.37
C THR A 332 27.40 -0.18 -10.58
N GLY A 333 28.52 -0.91 -10.62
CA GLY A 333 28.74 -2.07 -9.76
C GLY A 333 28.71 -1.67 -8.28
N ILE A 334 28.30 -2.61 -7.41
CA ILE A 334 28.05 -2.38 -5.97
C ILE A 334 29.27 -1.72 -5.27
N GLU A 335 30.48 -2.03 -5.72
CA GLU A 335 31.74 -1.52 -5.16
C GLU A 335 32.01 -0.04 -5.45
N LYS A 336 31.49 0.50 -6.57
CA LYS A 336 31.66 1.91 -6.95
C LYS A 336 30.48 2.79 -6.51
N ARG A 337 29.50 2.22 -5.81
CA ARG A 337 28.31 2.96 -5.35
C ARG A 337 28.65 3.81 -4.14
N THR A 338 28.28 5.09 -4.23
CA THR A 338 28.31 5.99 -3.07
C THR A 338 27.28 5.60 -2.01
N VAL A 339 26.21 4.89 -2.39
CA VAL A 339 25.15 4.47 -1.47
C VAL A 339 24.78 3.00 -1.68
N LYS A 340 24.82 2.22 -0.59
CA LYS A 340 24.51 0.77 -0.59
C LYS A 340 23.02 0.47 -0.84
N SER A 341 22.12 1.40 -0.52
CA SER A 341 20.66 1.24 -0.63
C SER A 341 20.03 2.35 -1.46
N PHE A 342 19.53 1.97 -2.64
CA PHE A 342 18.93 2.87 -3.64
C PHE A 342 17.60 3.52 -3.19
N LEU A 343 16.78 2.80 -2.42
CA LEU A 343 15.62 3.36 -1.73
C LEU A 343 16.00 3.62 -0.27
N THR A 344 15.62 4.79 0.27
CA THR A 344 15.74 4.99 1.72
C THR A 344 14.82 4.02 2.44
N SER A 345 15.05 3.78 3.75
CA SER A 345 14.08 3.01 4.56
C SER A 345 12.66 3.57 4.43
N VAL A 346 12.53 4.90 4.35
CA VAL A 346 11.24 5.58 4.13
C VAL A 346 10.67 5.30 2.75
N ASP A 347 11.49 5.23 1.69
CA ASP A 347 10.99 4.92 0.35
C ASP A 347 10.57 3.44 0.24
N LYS A 348 11.30 2.53 0.89
CA LYS A 348 10.92 1.11 0.98
C LYS A 348 9.62 0.90 1.75
N GLU A 349 9.44 1.61 2.87
CA GLU A 349 8.19 1.62 3.67
C GLU A 349 6.97 2.14 2.88
N ASN A 350 7.19 2.88 1.78
CA ASN A 350 6.11 3.45 0.97
C ASN A 350 6.03 2.84 -0.44
N MET A 351 6.71 1.73 -0.70
CA MET A 351 6.82 1.18 -2.04
C MET A 351 5.58 0.33 -2.39
N PHE A 352 4.64 0.93 -3.15
CA PHE A 352 3.41 0.28 -3.63
C PHE A 352 2.69 -0.50 -2.53
N THR A 353 2.38 0.20 -1.44
CA THR A 353 1.63 -0.40 -0.34
C THR A 353 0.16 -0.59 -0.74
N LEU A 354 -0.60 -1.33 0.08
CA LEU A 354 -2.06 -1.41 -0.08
C LEU A 354 -2.75 -0.04 -0.02
N ASP A 355 -2.17 0.91 0.72
CA ASP A 355 -2.79 2.20 1.00
C ASP A 355 -2.35 3.33 0.06
N HIS A 356 -1.17 3.25 -0.55
CA HIS A 356 -0.66 4.33 -1.39
C HIS A 356 0.38 3.91 -2.43
N PHE A 357 0.39 4.65 -3.54
CA PHE A 357 1.50 4.67 -4.47
C PHE A 357 2.76 5.28 -3.81
N PRO A 358 3.96 4.91 -4.30
CA PRO A 358 5.21 5.50 -3.83
C PRO A 358 5.20 7.02 -3.85
N LEU A 359 5.84 7.64 -2.85
CA LEU A 359 5.84 9.09 -2.69
C LEU A 359 6.41 9.80 -3.94
N TRP A 360 7.48 9.28 -4.52
CA TRP A 360 8.07 9.82 -5.74
C TRP A 360 7.10 9.72 -6.92
N TYR A 361 6.29 8.66 -7.00
CA TYR A 361 5.30 8.45 -8.05
C TYR A 361 4.16 9.45 -7.93
N ARG A 362 3.59 9.58 -6.72
CA ARG A 362 2.55 10.57 -6.40
C ARG A 362 3.00 12.01 -6.69
N ARG A 363 4.25 12.34 -6.34
CA ARG A 363 4.77 13.70 -6.55
C ARG A 363 5.16 13.96 -8.00
N ALA A 364 5.69 12.96 -8.70
CA ALA A 364 5.99 13.09 -10.13
C ALA A 364 4.70 13.27 -10.93
N ALA A 365 3.62 12.59 -10.53
CA ALA A 365 2.32 12.68 -11.17
C ALA A 365 1.74 14.09 -11.19
N GLU A 366 1.91 14.88 -10.13
CA GLU A 366 1.40 16.25 -10.07
C GLU A 366 2.29 17.27 -10.78
N ASN A 367 3.50 16.88 -11.21
CA ASN A 367 4.33 17.78 -12.01
C ASN A 367 3.92 17.75 -13.49
N PRO A 368 3.92 18.90 -14.18
CA PRO A 368 3.69 18.95 -15.62
C PRO A 368 4.62 18.01 -16.39
N ALA A 369 4.10 17.42 -17.46
CA ALA A 369 4.85 16.53 -18.33
C ALA A 369 6.14 17.21 -18.83
N GLY A 370 7.27 16.50 -18.76
CA GLY A 370 8.58 17.02 -19.17
C GLY A 370 9.31 17.83 -18.08
N GLN A 371 8.68 18.12 -16.94
CA GLN A 371 9.37 18.68 -15.79
C GLN A 371 9.87 17.58 -14.86
N PHE A 372 11.11 17.74 -14.39
CA PHE A 372 11.71 16.83 -13.41
C PHE A 372 11.54 17.37 -12.01
N LEU A 373 11.02 16.52 -11.13
CA LEU A 373 11.03 16.72 -9.70
C LEU A 373 12.38 16.30 -9.13
N TYR A 374 13.12 17.21 -8.52
CA TYR A 374 14.36 16.89 -7.81
C TYR A 374 14.13 16.85 -6.30
N TYR A 375 14.62 15.80 -5.63
CA TYR A 375 14.61 15.72 -4.17
C TYR A 375 15.83 14.96 -3.63
N LEU A 376 16.22 15.30 -2.41
CA LEU A 376 17.32 14.66 -1.70
C LEU A 376 16.77 13.56 -0.77
N PRO A 377 17.24 12.31 -0.89
CA PRO A 377 16.87 11.23 0.01
C PRO A 377 17.45 11.50 1.40
N ARG A 378 16.67 11.22 2.44
CA ARG A 378 17.02 11.52 3.83
C ARG A 378 17.72 10.32 4.47
N GLN A 379 18.97 10.07 4.07
CA GLN A 379 19.89 9.23 4.82
C GLN A 379 21.23 9.92 4.98
N ASP A 380 21.90 9.65 6.10
CA ASP A 380 23.20 10.16 6.50
C ASP A 380 24.31 9.52 5.65
N THR A 381 24.21 9.69 4.33
CA THR A 381 25.22 9.21 3.39
C THR A 381 26.14 10.38 3.08
N ARG A 382 27.44 10.17 3.32
CA ARG A 382 28.54 11.12 3.02
C ARG A 382 28.60 11.58 1.56
N GLY A 383 27.70 11.09 0.68
CA GLY A 383 27.49 11.56 -0.69
C GLY A 383 26.15 12.30 -0.85
N LYS A 384 26.19 13.51 -1.43
CA LYS A 384 25.01 14.27 -1.87
C LYS A 384 24.43 13.67 -3.14
N ILE A 385 23.51 12.70 -2.99
CA ILE A 385 22.75 12.13 -4.10
C ILE A 385 21.47 12.94 -4.31
N VAL A 386 21.11 13.22 -5.56
CA VAL A 386 19.84 13.84 -5.92
C VAL A 386 19.02 12.82 -6.71
N ILE A 387 17.73 12.73 -6.42
CA ILE A 387 16.77 11.94 -7.18
C ILE A 387 15.98 12.90 -8.06
N ALA A 388 16.07 12.75 -9.37
CA ALA A 388 15.15 13.36 -10.31
C ALA A 388 14.01 12.37 -10.58
N ALA A 389 12.76 12.81 -10.68
CA ALA A 389 11.60 11.97 -11.01
C ALA A 389 10.67 12.75 -11.95
N THR A 390 10.18 12.13 -13.02
CA THR A 390 9.19 12.75 -13.92
C THR A 390 8.08 11.76 -14.23
N ALA A 391 6.85 12.25 -14.39
CA ALA A 391 5.75 11.42 -14.84
C ALA A 391 5.77 11.30 -16.37
N VAL A 392 5.66 10.06 -16.84
CA VAL A 392 5.39 9.75 -18.24
C VAL A 392 3.89 9.88 -18.43
N THR A 393 3.46 10.90 -19.16
CA THR A 393 2.05 11.08 -19.54
C THR A 393 1.90 10.73 -21.01
N VAL A 394 0.81 10.07 -21.34
CA VAL A 394 0.40 9.84 -22.72
C VAL A 394 -0.96 10.52 -22.90
N THR A 395 -1.09 11.29 -23.97
CA THR A 395 -2.34 11.98 -24.30
C THR A 395 -2.89 11.41 -25.60
N VAL A 396 -4.09 10.86 -25.55
CA VAL A 396 -4.81 10.35 -26.74
C VAL A 396 -6.09 11.18 -26.88
N GLY A 397 -6.18 11.98 -27.94
CA GLY A 397 -7.25 12.96 -28.12
C GLY A 397 -7.19 14.05 -27.04
N LYS A 398 -8.28 14.22 -26.26
CA LYS A 398 -8.38 15.18 -25.15
C LYS A 398 -8.15 14.54 -23.76
N LYS A 399 -7.72 13.28 -23.69
CA LYS A 399 -7.56 12.52 -22.44
C LYS A 399 -6.08 12.24 -22.19
N THR A 400 -5.61 12.56 -20.99
CA THR A 400 -4.23 12.31 -20.54
C THR A 400 -4.24 11.30 -19.40
N ALA A 401 -3.34 10.32 -19.45
CA ALA A 401 -3.12 9.38 -18.36
C ALA A 401 -1.62 9.16 -18.12
N ILE A 402 -1.28 8.82 -16.88
CA ILE A 402 0.11 8.55 -16.48
C ILE A 402 0.43 7.09 -16.77
N ALA A 403 1.42 6.89 -17.63
CA ALA A 403 1.98 5.60 -18.00
C ALA A 403 3.06 5.12 -17.00
N GLY A 404 3.70 6.04 -16.29
CA GLY A 404 4.65 5.69 -15.23
C GLY A 404 5.39 6.87 -14.65
N GLY A 405 6.30 6.62 -13.72
CA GLY A 405 7.25 7.61 -13.23
C GLY A 405 8.67 7.14 -13.51
N LYS A 406 9.46 8.00 -14.16
CA LYS A 406 10.89 7.76 -14.45
C LYS A 406 11.76 8.64 -13.59
N PRO A 407 12.35 8.04 -12.56
CA PRO A 407 13.44 8.68 -11.81
C PRO A 407 14.86 8.30 -12.24
N THR A 408 15.76 9.28 -12.13
CA THR A 408 17.19 9.19 -12.44
C THR A 408 18.02 9.83 -11.32
N PHE A 409 19.19 9.27 -11.06
CA PHE A 409 20.07 9.72 -9.97
C PHE A 409 21.32 10.41 -10.52
N PRO A 410 21.35 11.75 -10.66
CA PRO A 410 22.59 12.45 -10.96
C PRO A 410 23.49 12.62 -9.73
N VAL A 411 24.79 12.34 -9.89
CA VAL A 411 25.86 12.75 -8.99
C VAL A 411 26.28 14.17 -9.33
N ARG A 412 25.99 15.09 -8.40
CA ARG A 412 26.28 16.55 -8.43
C ARG A 412 25.54 17.33 -9.53
N PRO A 413 24.76 18.38 -9.21
CA PRO A 413 24.56 19.45 -10.18
C PRO A 413 25.94 20.07 -10.41
N ARG A 414 26.42 20.14 -11.66
CA ARG A 414 27.48 21.10 -11.98
C ARG A 414 26.91 22.46 -11.58
N ALA A 415 27.53 23.11 -10.59
CA ALA A 415 27.33 24.53 -10.41
C ALA A 415 27.67 25.16 -11.75
N SER A 416 26.68 25.72 -12.44
CA SER A 416 26.98 26.68 -13.49
C SER A 416 27.81 27.78 -12.84
N PRO A 417 29.02 28.09 -13.31
CA PRO A 417 29.63 29.35 -12.96
C PRO A 417 28.74 30.40 -13.63
N ALA A 418 27.95 31.11 -12.82
CA ALA A 418 27.36 32.36 -13.27
C ALA A 418 28.53 33.30 -13.56
N LEU A 419 28.62 33.71 -14.82
CA LEU A 419 29.29 34.94 -15.25
C LEU A 419 28.47 36.15 -14.79
#